data_AF-A0A956L5C0-F1
#
_entry.id   AF-A0A956L5C0-F1
#
_cell.length_a   1.000
_cell.length_b   1.000
_cell.length_c   1.000
_cell.angle_alpha   90.00
_cell.angle_beta   90.00
_cell.angle_gamma   90.00
#
_symmetry.space_group_name_H-M   'P 1'
#
loop_
_entity.id
_entity.type
_entity.pdbx_description
1 polymer ?
#
loop_
_entity_poly.entity_id
_entity_poly.type
_entity_poly.pdbx_seq_one_letter_code
_entity_poly.pdbx_strand_id
1 'polypeptide(L)'
;MRTPAKLGLLATLYFSQGLPFGFFTQALPALMRQQGVSLAAIGLSTLLALPWGLKFLWAPLVDRHAHARAGARRGWLLPLQLLSAAVLVALAHADPARSLTWLVVGV
;
A
#
# COMPACT_ATOMS: atom_id res chain seq x y z
N MET A 1 -16.47 21.22 5.75
CA MET A 1 -17.07 19.91 6.08
C MET A 1 -17.43 19.89 7.56
N ARG A 2 -18.65 19.47 7.91
CA ARG A 2 -19.10 19.30 9.30
C ARG A 2 -18.32 18.14 9.95
N THR A 3 -18.04 18.24 11.25
CA THR A 3 -17.24 17.27 12.05
C THR A 3 -17.63 15.80 11.86
N PRO A 4 -18.91 15.38 11.88
CA PRO A 4 -19.28 13.98 11.70
C PRO A 4 -18.93 13.42 10.31
N ALA A 5 -19.07 14.23 9.26
CA ALA A 5 -18.71 13.83 7.90
C ALA A 5 -17.20 13.63 7.73
N LYS A 6 -16.37 14.37 8.49
CA LYS A 6 -14.91 14.17 8.50
C LYS A 6 -14.54 12.85 9.18
N LEU A 7 -15.19 12.52 10.29
CA LEU A 7 -14.94 11.27 11.01
C LEU A 7 -15.34 10.06 10.18
N GLY A 8 -16.48 10.11 9.50
CA GLY A 8 -16.90 9.05 8.56
C GLY A 8 -15.88 8.85 7.44
N LEU A 9 -15.43 9.94 6.80
CA LEU A 9 -14.39 9.87 5.77
C LEU A 9 -13.09 9.25 6.30
N LEU A 10 -12.60 9.71 7.47
CA LEU A 10 -11.38 9.17 8.06
C LEU A 10 -11.54 7.68 8.39
N ALA A 11 -12.66 7.27 8.99
CA ALA A 11 -12.92 5.87 9.30
C ALA A 11 -12.84 4.98 8.05
N THR A 12 -13.47 5.39 6.94
CA THR A 12 -13.41 4.63 5.68
C THR A 12 -12.00 4.58 5.09
N LEU A 13 -11.26 5.70 5.14
CA LEU A 13 -9.86 5.74 4.67
C LEU A 13 -8.96 4.83 5.50
N TYR A 14 -9.06 4.88 6.83
CA TYR A 14 -8.27 4.03 7.73
C TYR A 14 -8.65 2.56 7.61
N PHE A 15 -9.93 2.25 7.43
CA PHE A 15 -10.37 0.88 7.17
C PHE A 15 -9.80 0.33 5.86
N SER A 16 -9.92 1.11 4.78
CA SER A 16 -9.36 0.75 3.47
C SER A 16 -7.83 0.62 3.48
N GLN A 17 -7.14 1.38 4.33
CA GLN A 17 -5.68 1.33 4.47
C GLN A 17 -5.23 0.18 5.39
N GLY A 18 -6.01 -0.13 6.42
CA GLY A 18 -5.70 -1.19 7.39
C GLY A 18 -5.78 -2.59 6.80
N LEU A 19 -6.72 -2.85 5.88
CA LEU A 19 -6.88 -4.15 5.24
C LEU A 19 -5.63 -4.60 4.45
N PRO A 20 -5.11 -3.83 3.47
CA PRO A 20 -3.87 -4.17 2.79
C PRO A 20 -2.68 -4.26 3.73
N PHE A 21 -2.57 -3.32 4.68
CA PHE A 21 -1.45 -3.31 5.63
C PHE A 21 -1.42 -4.58 6.50
N GLY A 22 -2.57 -5.00 7.03
CA GLY A 22 -2.69 -6.26 7.78
C GLY A 22 -2.39 -7.49 6.92
N PHE A 23 -2.83 -7.48 5.66
CA PHE A 23 -2.51 -8.55 4.72
C PHE A 23 -0.99 -8.69 4.52
N PHE A 24 -0.28 -7.59 4.20
CA PHE A 24 1.16 -7.62 3.95
C PHE A 24 1.99 -7.98 5.18
N THR A 25 1.58 -7.53 6.37
CA THR A 25 2.36 -7.72 7.60
C THR A 25 2.06 -9.04 8.32
N GLN A 26 0.88 -9.63 8.11
CA GLN A 26 0.44 -10.83 8.85
C GLN A 26 0.12 -11.99 7.91
N ALA A 27 -0.84 -11.80 6.99
CA ALA A 27 -1.38 -12.89 6.17
C ALA A 27 -0.36 -13.40 5.14
N LEU A 28 0.34 -12.48 4.45
CA LEU A 28 1.29 -12.83 3.40
C LEU A 28 2.48 -13.65 3.94
N PRO A 29 3.17 -13.28 5.03
CA PRO A 29 4.21 -14.12 5.63
C PRO A 29 3.71 -15.52 6.04
N ALA A 30 2.49 -15.62 6.56
CA ALA A 30 1.89 -16.90 6.93
C ALA A 30 1.63 -17.78 5.69
N LEU A 31 1.09 -17.21 4.61
CA LEU A 31 0.88 -17.90 3.33
C LEU A 31 2.21 -18.34 2.70
N MET A 32 3.22 -17.45 2.68
CA MET A 32 4.57 -17.77 2.22
C MET A 32 5.14 -18.99 2.97
N ARG A 33 4.96 -19.01 4.30
CA ARG A 33 5.45 -20.11 5.14
C ARG A 33 4.75 -21.44 4.85
N GLN A 34 3.44 -21.40 4.60
CA GLN A 34 2.63 -22.57 4.22
C GLN A 34 3.03 -23.12 2.84
N GLN A 35 3.43 -22.25 1.91
CA GLN A 35 3.94 -22.62 0.59
C GLN A 35 5.41 -23.08 0.61
N GLY A 36 6.03 -23.19 1.78
CA GLY A 36 7.40 -23.69 1.92
C GLY A 36 8.49 -22.67 1.57
N VAL A 37 8.16 -21.38 1.47
CA VAL A 37 9.16 -20.32 1.26
C VAL A 37 10.10 -20.23 2.47
N SER A 38 11.39 -20.03 2.20
CA SER A 38 12.41 -19.96 3.24
C SER A 38 12.19 -18.76 4.19
N LEU A 39 12.55 -18.93 5.46
CA LEU A 39 12.45 -17.85 6.45
C LEU A 39 13.27 -16.61 6.05
N ALA A 40 14.42 -16.83 5.41
CA ALA A 40 15.24 -15.74 4.87
C ALA A 40 14.50 -14.94 3.79
N ALA A 41 13.82 -15.61 2.85
CA ALA A 41 13.02 -14.94 1.83
C ALA A 41 11.79 -14.23 2.40
N ILE A 42 11.16 -14.79 3.44
CA ILE A 42 10.09 -14.10 4.19
C ILE A 42 10.65 -12.88 4.92
N GLY A 43 11.84 -12.96 5.52
CA GLY A 43 12.50 -11.81 6.12
C GLY A 43 12.82 -10.72 5.09
N LEU A 44 13.26 -11.11 3.89
CA LEU A 44 13.53 -10.16 2.80
C LEU A 44 12.27 -9.44 2.31
N SER A 45 11.08 -10.02 2.42
CA SER A 45 9.85 -9.32 2.03
C SER A 45 9.53 -8.11 2.92
N THR A 46 10.15 -8.01 4.11
CA THR A 46 10.04 -6.79 4.95
C THR A 46 10.71 -5.57 4.31
N LEU A 47 11.65 -5.76 3.37
CA LEU A 47 12.25 -4.65 2.60
C LEU A 47 11.20 -3.91 1.76
N LEU A 48 10.03 -4.48 1.50
CA LEU A 48 8.91 -3.78 0.86
C LEU A 48 8.41 -2.59 1.68
N ALA A 49 8.75 -2.51 2.98
CA ALA A 49 8.49 -1.33 3.80
C ALA A 49 9.53 -0.21 3.62
N LEU A 50 10.59 -0.41 2.83
CA LEU A 50 11.63 0.60 2.60
C LEU A 50 11.09 1.94 2.10
N PRO A 51 10.13 2.01 1.14
CA PRO A 51 9.57 3.29 0.72
C PRO A 51 8.98 4.09 1.89
N TRP A 52 8.42 3.41 2.90
CA TRP A 52 7.89 4.06 4.10
C TRP A 52 9.01 4.58 5.02
N GLY A 53 10.04 3.77 5.27
CA GLY A 53 11.19 4.16 6.09
C GLY A 53 12.03 5.28 5.46
N LEU A 54 12.11 5.27 4.13
CA LEU A 54 12.85 6.22 3.31
C LEU A 54 11.99 7.42 2.86
N LYS A 55 10.82 7.63 3.48
CA LYS A 55 9.91 8.72 3.11
C LYS A 55 10.56 10.10 3.12
N PHE A 56 11.56 10.33 3.96
CA PHE A 56 12.26 11.61 4.03
C PHE A 56 13.04 11.94 2.75
N LEU A 57 13.44 10.94 1.96
CA LEU A 57 14.15 11.14 0.69
C LEU A 57 13.20 11.63 -0.40
N TRP A 58 12.01 11.03 -0.52
CA TRP A 58 11.09 11.31 -1.62
C TRP A 58 9.96 12.27 -1.25
N ALA A 59 9.64 12.48 0.03
CA ALA A 59 8.62 13.44 0.45
C ALA A 59 8.90 14.87 -0.07
N PRO A 60 10.13 15.41 -0.03
CA PRO A 60 10.42 16.74 -0.59
C PRO A 60 10.17 16.82 -2.11
N LEU A 61 10.44 15.73 -2.83
CA LEU A 61 10.18 15.64 -4.27
C LEU A 61 8.68 15.66 -4.55
N VAL A 62 7.90 14.90 -3.79
CA VAL A 62 6.43 14.85 -3.95
C VAL A 62 5.79 16.19 -3.55
N ASP A 63 6.23 16.78 -2.43
CA ASP A 63 5.72 18.07 -1.96
C ASP A 63 6.03 19.21 -2.93
N ARG A 64 7.18 19.18 -3.62
CA ARG A 64 7.55 20.17 -4.64
C ARG A 64 6.69 20.09 -5.90
N HIS A 65 6.25 18.89 -6.28
CA HIS A 65 5.43 18.67 -7.48
C HIS A 65 3.92 18.63 -7.15
N ALA A 66 3.53 18.91 -5.91
CA ALA A 66 2.16 19.11 -5.49
C ALA A 66 1.52 20.28 -6.25
N HIS A 67 0.81 19.93 -7.34
CA HIS A 67 0.15 20.86 -8.25
C HIS A 67 -0.58 21.98 -7.49
N ALA A 68 -0.09 23.20 -7.65
CA ALA A 68 -0.59 24.41 -6.98
C ALA A 68 -2.10 24.68 -7.21
N ARG A 69 -2.70 24.09 -8.26
CA ARG A 69 -4.11 24.31 -8.64
C ARG A 69 -5.14 23.42 -7.92
N ALA A 70 -4.76 22.28 -7.36
CA ALA A 70 -5.70 21.34 -6.73
C ALA A 70 -5.65 21.36 -5.19
N GLY A 71 -4.75 22.16 -4.60
CA GLY A 71 -4.37 22.08 -3.20
C GLY A 71 -3.35 20.97 -2.98
N ALA A 72 -2.24 21.30 -2.31
CA ALA A 72 -1.04 20.46 -2.24
C ALA A 72 -1.30 18.98 -1.82
N ARG A 73 -2.35 18.74 -1.03
CA ARG A 73 -2.71 17.40 -0.55
C ARG A 73 -3.61 16.59 -1.49
N ARG A 74 -4.44 17.24 -2.32
CA ARG A 74 -5.44 16.54 -3.17
C ARG A 74 -4.87 16.08 -4.52
N GLY A 75 -3.84 16.76 -5.02
CA GLY A 75 -3.22 16.46 -6.31
C GLY A 75 -2.57 15.07 -6.38
N TRP A 76 -2.05 14.56 -5.26
CA TRP A 76 -1.40 13.25 -5.20
C TRP A 76 -2.25 12.16 -4.56
N LEU A 77 -3.17 12.52 -3.64
CA LEU A 77 -3.97 11.54 -2.91
C LEU A 77 -4.90 10.75 -3.85
N LEU A 78 -5.58 11.43 -4.77
CA LEU A 78 -6.50 10.79 -5.72
C LEU A 78 -5.82 9.81 -6.67
N PRO A 79 -4.73 10.17 -7.39
CA PRO A 79 -4.04 9.22 -8.25
C PRO A 79 -3.43 8.06 -7.47
N LEU A 80 -2.90 8.28 -6.27
CA LEU A 80 -2.39 7.20 -5.42
C LEU A 80 -3.52 6.25 -4.97
N GLN A 81 -4.68 6.79 -4.58
CA GLN A 81 -5.83 5.96 -4.20
C GLN A 81 -6.34 5.10 -5.37
N LEU A 82 -6.38 5.66 -6.59
CA LEU A 82 -6.77 4.94 -7.80
C LEU A 82 -5.74 3.87 -8.17
N LEU A 83 -4.44 4.19 -8.05
CA LEU A 83 -3.37 3.23 -8.27
C LEU A 83 -3.46 2.06 -7.29
N SER A 84 -3.66 2.33 -5.99
CA SER A 84 -3.86 1.29 -4.98
C SER A 84 -5.08 0.41 -5.28
N ALA A 85 -6.20 1.00 -5.71
CA ALA A 85 -7.37 0.22 -6.11
C ALA A 85 -7.09 -0.67 -7.33
N ALA A 86 -6.38 -0.15 -8.34
CA ALA A 86 -6.00 -0.91 -9.52
C ALA A 86 -5.07 -2.09 -9.17
N VAL A 87 -4.09 -1.88 -8.28
CA VAL A 87 -3.21 -2.95 -7.78
C VAL A 87 -4.01 -4.01 -7.04
N LEU A 88 -4.94 -3.63 -6.16
CA LEU A 88 -5.78 -4.60 -5.45
C LEU A 88 -6.65 -5.42 -6.41
N VAL A 89 -7.23 -4.81 -7.44
CA VAL A 89 -7.99 -5.52 -8.47
C VAL A 89 -7.08 -6.47 -9.25
N ALA A 90 -5.88 -6.02 -9.65
CA ALA A 90 -4.92 -6.87 -10.35
C ALA A 90 -4.52 -8.09 -9.49
N LEU A 91 -4.29 -7.88 -8.19
CA LEU A 91 -3.99 -8.95 -7.24
C LEU A 91 -5.17 -9.92 -7.06
N ALA A 92 -6.41 -9.42 -7.05
CA ALA A 92 -7.59 -10.27 -6.95
C ALA A 92 -7.76 -11.21 -8.15
N HIS A 93 -7.26 -10.82 -9.33
CA HIS A 93 -7.28 -11.64 -10.55
C HIS A 93 -6.00 -12.47 -10.76
N ALA A 94 -4.95 -12.24 -9.98
CA ALA A 94 -3.70 -12.97 -10.09
C ALA A 94 -3.75 -14.26 -9.25
N ASP A 95 -3.54 -15.40 -9.91
CA ASP A 95 -3.55 -16.73 -9.27
C ASP A 95 -2.58 -16.79 -8.07
N PRO A 96 -3.06 -16.99 -6.81
CA PRO A 96 -2.25 -16.93 -5.60
C PRO A 96 -1.07 -17.89 -5.56
N ALA A 97 -1.14 -18.98 -6.33
CA ALA A 97 -0.09 -20.01 -6.39
C ALA A 97 1.08 -19.61 -7.31
N ARG A 98 0.85 -18.72 -8.29
CA ARG A 98 1.86 -18.26 -9.25
C ARG A 98 2.30 -16.80 -9.01
N SER A 99 1.50 -16.03 -8.25
CA SER A 99 1.66 -14.59 -8.07
C SER A 99 2.47 -14.17 -6.85
N LEU A 100 2.80 -15.09 -5.94
CA LEU A 100 3.49 -14.74 -4.69
C LEU A 100 4.88 -14.11 -4.91
N THR A 101 5.57 -14.49 -5.98
CA THR A 101 6.83 -13.88 -6.41
C THR A 101 6.61 -12.48 -7.00
N TRP A 102 5.48 -12.25 -7.68
CA TRP A 102 5.09 -10.95 -8.22
C TRP A 102 4.55 -9.99 -7.15
N LEU A 103 3.99 -10.52 -6.06
CA LEU A 103 3.54 -9.76 -4.88
C LEU A 103 4.70 -9.05 -4.17
N VAL A 104 5.93 -9.58 -4.26
CA VAL A 104 7.14 -8.91 -3.75
C VAL A 104 7.62 -7.80 -4.69
N VAL A 105 7.18 -7.78 -5.95
CA VAL A 105 7.59 -6.75 -6.93
C VAL A 105 6.53 -5.64 -7.06
N GLY A 106 5.28 -5.92 -6.69
CA GLY A 106 4.15 -5.00 -6.83
C GLY A 106 3.85 -4.09 -5.63
N VAL A 107 4.63 -4.17 -4.54
CA VAL A 107 4.61 -3.23 -3.40
C VAL A 107 5.73 -2.22 -3.56
#